data_AF-A0A1H3YPZ4-F1
#
_entry.id   AF-A0A1H3YPZ4-F1
#
_cell.length_a   1.000
_cell.length_b   1.000
_cell.length_c   1.000
_cell.angle_alpha   90.00
_cell.angle_beta   90.00
_cell.angle_gamma   90.00
#
_symmetry.space_group_name_H-M   'P 1'
#
loop_
_entity.id
_entity.type
_entity.pdbx_description
1 polymer ?
#
loop_
_entity_poly.entity_id
_entity_poly.type
_entity_poly.pdbx_seq_one_letter_code
_entity_poly.pdbx_strand_id
1 'polypeptide(L)'
;MSFETLPDGWTVWHQEPDGRAILAYRPDVFDTEAFPAACLPTVYLSPGSPRRRPGATQRDGWTVTLYLEPEIDVRTETADSRAAGIETAIDFARAFAAGDIDYRGAYQVPRDDYFDRLDELVGREA
;
A
#
# COMPACT_ATOMS: atom_id res chain seq x y z
N MET A 1 11.89 12.44 -8.11
CA MET A 1 10.46 12.12 -7.98
C MET A 1 10.12 11.95 -6.52
N SER A 2 8.97 12.46 -6.13
CA SER A 2 8.48 12.66 -4.77
C SER A 2 6.98 12.33 -4.75
N PHE A 3 6.42 12.08 -3.57
CA PHE A 3 5.01 11.73 -3.40
C PHE A 3 4.04 12.93 -3.46
N GLU A 4 4.38 13.96 -4.23
CA GLU A 4 3.60 15.22 -4.28
C GLU A 4 2.28 15.10 -5.06
N THR A 5 2.10 14.02 -5.83
CA THR A 5 0.89 13.77 -6.62
C THR A 5 0.01 12.67 -6.04
N LEU A 6 0.14 12.43 -4.73
CA LEU A 6 -0.71 11.50 -4.01
C LEU A 6 -2.18 11.96 -4.06
N PRO A 7 -3.13 11.03 -4.26
CA PRO A 7 -4.54 11.36 -4.16
C PRO A 7 -4.94 11.67 -2.72
N ASP A 8 -6.07 12.35 -2.58
CA ASP A 8 -6.62 12.72 -1.27
C ASP A 8 -6.80 11.49 -0.37
N GLY A 9 -6.54 11.69 0.92
CA GLY A 9 -6.61 10.64 1.94
C GLY A 9 -5.31 9.86 2.12
N TRP A 10 -4.34 9.90 1.19
CA TRP A 10 -3.03 9.31 1.41
C TRP A 10 -2.04 10.31 2.01
N THR A 11 -1.24 9.85 2.96
CA THR A 11 -0.14 10.63 3.54
C THR A 11 1.16 9.83 3.56
N VAL A 12 2.29 10.54 3.46
CA VAL A 12 3.62 9.95 3.62
C VAL A 12 3.91 9.84 5.11
N TRP A 13 3.92 8.62 5.63
CA TRP A 13 4.26 8.35 7.03
C TRP A 13 5.77 8.28 7.26
N HIS A 14 6.48 7.69 6.31
CA HIS A 14 7.93 7.56 6.40
C HIS A 14 8.55 7.62 5.01
N GLN A 15 9.68 8.30 4.88
CA GLN A 15 10.43 8.34 3.64
C GLN A 15 11.92 8.51 3.95
N GLU A 16 12.72 7.55 3.48
CA GLU A 16 14.17 7.67 3.45
C GLU A 16 14.61 8.26 2.09
N PRO A 17 15.62 9.15 2.04
CA PRO A 17 16.05 9.81 0.80
C PRO A 17 16.34 8.83 -0.36
N ASP A 18 17.06 7.75 -0.07
CA ASP A 18 17.47 6.72 -1.04
C ASP A 18 16.95 5.32 -0.64
N GLY A 19 16.03 5.27 0.32
CA GLY A 19 15.56 4.04 0.95
C GLY A 19 14.06 3.85 0.82
N ARG A 20 13.51 3.16 1.81
CA ARG A 20 12.09 2.79 1.84
C ARG A 20 11.19 4.00 2.01
N ALA A 21 9.94 3.84 1.59
CA ALA A 21 8.87 4.77 1.91
C ALA A 21 7.61 4.02 2.32
N ILE A 22 6.82 4.64 3.18
CA ILE A 22 5.56 4.12 3.69
C ILE A 22 4.51 5.20 3.50
N LEU A 23 3.44 4.85 2.79
CA LEU A 23 2.25 5.66 2.65
C LEU A 23 1.13 5.04 3.49
N ALA A 24 0.29 5.87 4.08
CA ALA A 24 -0.87 5.43 4.86
C ALA A 24 -2.14 6.13 4.36
N TYR A 25 -3.23 5.37 4.25
CA TYR A 25 -4.53 5.90 3.86
C TYR A 25 -5.37 6.23 5.09
N ARG A 26 -5.85 7.49 5.16
CA ARG A 26 -6.71 8.03 6.22
C ARG A 26 -6.31 7.57 7.62
N PRO A 27 -5.05 7.82 8.05
CA PRO A 27 -4.63 7.47 9.41
C PRO A 27 -5.40 8.25 10.49
N ASP A 28 -6.10 9.32 10.12
CA ASP A 28 -7.06 10.04 10.95
C ASP A 28 -8.37 9.26 11.22
N VAL A 29 -8.72 8.31 10.35
CA VAL A 29 -9.93 7.46 10.49
C VAL A 29 -9.55 6.09 11.07
N PHE A 30 -8.46 5.52 10.59
CA PHE A 30 -7.91 4.25 11.06
C PHE A 30 -6.95 4.45 12.25
N ASP A 31 -7.27 5.40 13.12
CA ASP A 31 -6.59 5.53 14.41
C ASP A 31 -7.16 4.49 15.38
N THR A 32 -6.26 3.94 16.18
CA THR A 32 -6.37 2.77 17.05
C THR A 32 -7.53 2.81 18.07
N GLU A 33 -8.24 3.93 18.16
CA GLU A 33 -9.42 4.17 18.99
C GLU A 33 -10.72 3.65 18.35
N ALA A 34 -10.86 3.71 17.01
CA ALA A 34 -12.07 3.29 16.29
C ALA A 34 -11.93 1.91 15.63
N PHE A 35 -10.71 1.50 15.31
CA PHE A 35 -10.39 0.20 14.71
C PHE A 35 -9.14 -0.39 15.39
N PRO A 36 -8.99 -1.72 15.42
CA PRO A 36 -7.69 -2.31 15.77
C PRO A 36 -6.64 -1.74 14.82
N ALA A 37 -5.50 -1.28 15.35
CA ALA A 37 -4.36 -0.72 14.60
C ALA A 37 -3.92 -1.56 13.37
N ALA A 38 -4.31 -2.84 13.34
CA ALA A 38 -4.07 -3.76 12.26
C ALA A 38 -4.79 -3.41 10.95
N CYS A 39 -5.83 -2.57 10.93
CA CYS A 39 -6.67 -2.34 9.74
C CYS A 39 -6.29 -1.12 8.86
N LEU A 40 -5.12 -0.51 9.09
CA LEU A 40 -4.70 0.68 8.34
C LEU A 40 -4.14 0.30 6.95
N PRO A 41 -4.76 0.76 5.85
CA PRO A 41 -4.21 0.52 4.52
C PRO A 41 -2.88 1.26 4.33
N THR A 42 -1.87 0.55 3.87
CA THR A 42 -0.52 1.10 3.68
C THR A 42 0.12 0.65 2.37
N VAL A 43 0.87 1.54 1.73
CA VAL A 43 1.73 1.19 0.60
C VAL A 43 3.18 1.24 1.06
N TYR A 44 3.86 0.11 0.93
CA TYR A 44 5.28 -0.04 1.22
C TYR A 44 6.07 -0.03 -0.07
N LEU A 45 6.97 0.95 -0.22
CA LEU A 45 8.04 0.95 -1.21
C LEU A 45 9.33 0.52 -0.51
N SER A 46 9.94 -0.57 -0.94
CA SER A 46 11.18 -1.07 -0.34
C SER A 46 12.16 -1.57 -1.40
N PRO A 47 13.47 -1.41 -1.19
CA PRO A 47 14.44 -2.05 -2.06
C PRO A 47 14.32 -3.57 -1.93
N GLY A 48 14.40 -4.29 -3.05
CA GLY A 48 14.44 -5.74 -3.08
C GLY A 48 15.55 -6.27 -2.17
N SER A 49 15.26 -7.35 -1.44
CA SER A 49 16.27 -7.95 -0.55
C SER A 49 17.54 -8.29 -1.34
N PRO A 50 18.73 -7.78 -0.97
CA PRO A 50 19.98 -8.07 -1.66
C PRO A 50 20.50 -9.49 -1.39
N ARG A 51 19.64 -10.45 -1.01
CA ARG A 51 20.06 -11.82 -0.69
C ARG A 51 20.65 -12.46 -1.95
N ARG A 52 21.98 -12.39 -2.06
CA ARG A 52 22.82 -13.29 -2.84
C ARG A 52 22.50 -14.73 -2.41
N ARG A 53 21.48 -15.35 -3.01
CA ARG A 53 21.48 -16.80 -3.14
C ARG A 53 22.31 -17.10 -4.39
N PRO A 54 23.38 -17.90 -4.27
CA PRO A 54 24.09 -18.40 -5.45
C PRO A 54 23.07 -19.06 -6.40
N GLY A 55 22.93 -18.53 -7.62
CA GLY A 55 21.99 -19.01 -8.63
C GLY A 55 20.62 -18.32 -8.69
N ALA A 56 20.32 -17.35 -7.81
CA ALA A 56 19.16 -16.49 -8.00
C ALA A 56 19.51 -15.33 -8.93
N THR A 57 18.72 -15.13 -9.99
CA THR A 57 18.75 -13.88 -10.77
C THR A 57 18.66 -12.72 -9.79
N GLN A 58 19.63 -11.82 -9.86
CA GLN A 58 19.68 -10.61 -9.07
C GLN A 58 18.34 -9.89 -9.23
N ARG A 59 17.52 -9.81 -8.17
CA ARG A 59 16.36 -8.91 -8.19
C ARG A 59 16.89 -7.52 -7.85
N ASP A 60 17.66 -6.96 -8.77
CA ASP A 60 17.99 -5.54 -8.76
C ASP A 60 16.69 -4.79 -9.02
N GLY A 61 16.07 -4.28 -7.96
CA GLY A 61 14.78 -3.64 -8.10
C GLY A 61 14.18 -3.23 -6.78
N TRP A 62 13.00 -2.65 -6.89
CA TRP A 62 12.17 -2.15 -5.81
C TRP A 62 10.89 -2.98 -5.78
N THR A 63 10.37 -3.22 -4.59
CA THR A 63 9.08 -3.86 -4.37
C THR A 63 8.12 -2.82 -3.83
N VAL A 64 6.94 -2.76 -4.44
CA VAL A 64 5.82 -1.94 -4.00
C VAL A 64 4.69 -2.88 -3.60
N THR A 65 4.24 -2.80 -2.35
CA THR A 65 3.14 -3.62 -1.86
C THR A 65 2.07 -2.75 -1.20
N LEU A 66 0.82 -2.95 -1.59
CA LEU A 66 -0.36 -2.45 -0.88
C LEU A 66 -0.82 -3.50 0.13
N TYR A 67 -0.84 -3.11 1.39
CA TYR A 67 -1.37 -3.87 2.51
C TYR A 67 -2.66 -3.22 3.01
N LEU A 68 -3.63 -4.04 3.43
CA LEU A 68 -4.79 -3.57 4.22
C LEU A 68 -4.57 -3.82 5.70
N GLU A 69 -3.84 -4.90 5.98
CA GLU A 69 -3.36 -5.26 7.29
C GLU A 69 -1.92 -5.74 7.18
N PRO A 70 -1.14 -5.74 8.26
CA PRO A 70 0.24 -6.20 8.23
C PRO A 70 0.44 -7.58 7.60
N GLU A 71 -0.59 -8.45 7.65
CA GLU A 71 -0.57 -9.82 7.13
C GLU A 71 -1.35 -9.99 5.81
N ILE A 72 -2.00 -8.94 5.30
CA ILE A 72 -2.88 -9.00 4.13
C ILE A 72 -2.33 -8.11 3.01
N ASP A 73 -1.66 -8.73 2.05
CA ASP A 73 -1.21 -8.11 0.81
C ASP A 73 -2.26 -8.21 -0.29
N VAL A 74 -2.63 -7.06 -0.86
CA VAL A 74 -3.66 -6.99 -1.91
C VAL A 74 -3.05 -6.91 -3.30
N ARG A 75 -1.92 -6.20 -3.39
CA ARG A 75 -1.23 -5.98 -4.66
C ARG A 75 0.25 -5.81 -4.40
N THR A 76 1.06 -6.51 -5.18
CA THR A 76 2.51 -6.39 -5.14
C THR A 76 3.06 -6.28 -6.56
N GLU A 77 3.88 -5.27 -6.79
CA GLU A 77 4.60 -5.07 -8.04
C GLU A 77 6.08 -4.80 -7.80
N THR A 78 6.89 -5.07 -8.81
CA THR A 78 8.32 -4.80 -8.81
C THR A 78 8.65 -3.72 -9.82
N ALA A 79 9.57 -2.83 -9.47
CA ALA A 79 10.05 -1.75 -10.32
C ALA A 79 11.58 -1.75 -10.42
N ASP A 80 12.12 -1.38 -11.57
CA ASP A 80 13.57 -1.42 -11.82
C ASP A 80 14.34 -0.31 -11.09
N SER A 81 13.64 0.74 -10.66
CA SER A 81 14.24 1.90 -9.99
C SER A 81 13.34 2.45 -8.89
N ARG A 82 13.91 3.25 -7.99
CA ARG A 82 13.15 3.94 -6.93
C ARG A 82 12.11 4.88 -7.52
N ALA A 83 12.46 5.59 -8.59
CA ALA A 83 11.57 6.51 -9.28
C ALA A 83 10.35 5.78 -9.83
N ALA A 84 10.56 4.67 -10.55
CA ALA A 84 9.49 3.82 -11.04
C ALA A 84 8.67 3.23 -9.87
N GLY A 85 9.30 2.84 -8.76
CA GLY A 85 8.60 2.38 -7.56
C GLY A 85 7.74 3.46 -6.89
N ILE A 86 8.15 4.73 -6.94
CA ILE A 86 7.33 5.85 -6.48
C ILE A 86 6.10 6.03 -7.38
N GLU A 87 6.28 5.96 -8.70
CA GLU A 87 5.15 6.02 -9.65
C GLU A 87 4.16 4.89 -9.41
N THR A 88 4.64 3.64 -9.29
CA THR A 88 3.80 2.48 -8.96
C THR A 88 3.09 2.64 -7.62
N ALA A 89 3.75 3.19 -6.59
CA ALA A 89 3.12 3.44 -5.29
C ALA A 89 2.00 4.49 -5.38
N ILE A 90 2.18 5.54 -6.19
CA ILE A 90 1.15 6.55 -6.45
C ILE A 90 -0.01 5.93 -7.24
N ASP A 91 0.27 5.06 -8.20
CA ASP A 91 -0.77 4.35 -8.96
C ASP A 91 -1.58 3.40 -8.06
N PHE A 92 -0.93 2.73 -7.10
CA PHE A 92 -1.63 1.93 -6.08
C PHE A 92 -2.53 2.80 -5.22
N ALA A 93 -2.02 3.95 -4.74
CA ALA A 93 -2.79 4.89 -3.95
C ALA A 93 -4.01 5.41 -4.71
N ARG A 94 -3.86 5.73 -6.01
CA ARG A 94 -4.95 6.17 -6.89
C ARG A 94 -5.99 5.10 -7.12
N ALA A 95 -5.55 3.90 -7.50
CA ALA A 95 -6.45 2.76 -7.71
C ALA A 95 -7.22 2.43 -6.43
N PHE A 96 -6.57 2.50 -5.26
CA PHE A 96 -7.25 2.27 -4.00
C PHE A 96 -8.29 3.35 -3.71
N ALA A 97 -7.93 4.63 -3.81
CA ALA A 97 -8.83 5.75 -3.55
C ALA A 97 -9.99 5.84 -4.55
N ALA A 98 -9.80 5.36 -5.78
CA ALA A 98 -10.85 5.27 -6.80
C ALA A 98 -11.76 4.05 -6.62
N GLY A 99 -11.45 3.15 -5.69
CA GLY A 99 -12.18 1.90 -5.56
C GLY A 99 -11.98 0.98 -6.77
N ASP A 100 -10.77 0.89 -7.31
CA ASP A 100 -10.38 -0.07 -8.37
C ASP A 100 -9.71 -1.33 -7.79
N ILE A 101 -9.39 -1.32 -6.50
CA ILE A 101 -8.74 -2.45 -5.82
C ILE A 101 -9.81 -3.41 -5.28
N ASP A 102 -9.74 -4.67 -5.68
CA ASP A 102 -10.53 -5.74 -5.06
C ASP A 102 -9.89 -6.19 -3.75
N TYR A 103 -10.18 -5.44 -2.68
CA TYR A 103 -9.72 -5.78 -1.35
C TYR A 103 -10.46 -6.97 -0.73
N ARG A 104 -11.73 -7.22 -1.10
CA ARG A 104 -12.51 -8.32 -0.54
C ARG A 104 -11.92 -9.66 -0.96
N GLY A 105 -11.41 -9.75 -2.19
CA GLY A 105 -10.70 -10.93 -2.71
C GLY A 105 -9.40 -11.28 -1.98
N ALA A 106 -8.80 -10.36 -1.22
CA ALA A 106 -7.58 -10.61 -0.45
C ALA A 106 -7.84 -11.38 0.87
N TYR A 107 -9.09 -11.46 1.32
CA TYR A 107 -9.45 -12.09 2.59
C TYR A 107 -10.02 -13.50 2.42
N GLN A 108 -9.49 -14.45 3.18
CA GLN A 108 -10.07 -15.79 3.28
C GLN A 108 -11.28 -15.83 4.23
N VAL A 109 -11.30 -14.96 5.25
CA VAL A 109 -12.41 -14.79 6.19
C VAL A 109 -12.94 -13.36 6.05
N PRO A 110 -14.22 -13.16 5.68
CA PRO A 110 -14.79 -11.83 5.49
C PRO A 110 -14.70 -10.95 6.75
N ARG A 111 -14.47 -9.66 6.54
CA ARG A 111 -14.47 -8.62 7.58
C ARG A 111 -15.48 -7.55 7.22
N ASP A 112 -16.76 -7.88 7.29
CA ASP A 112 -17.86 -7.06 6.75
C ASP A 112 -17.85 -5.62 7.32
N ASP A 113 -17.73 -5.44 8.64
CA ASP A 113 -17.65 -4.10 9.27
C ASP A 113 -16.47 -3.25 8.75
N TYR A 114 -15.36 -3.88 8.39
CA TYR A 114 -14.20 -3.19 7.83
C TYR A 114 -14.42 -2.84 6.35
N PHE A 115 -15.02 -3.75 5.59
CA PHE A 115 -15.32 -3.53 4.18
C PHE A 115 -16.34 -2.41 3.98
N ASP A 116 -17.38 -2.36 4.80
CA ASP A 116 -18.40 -1.32 4.73
C ASP A 116 -17.77 0.07 4.96
N ARG A 117 -16.82 0.16 5.89
CA ARG A 117 -16.06 1.39 6.14
C ARG A 117 -15.12 1.76 5.00
N LEU A 118 -14.48 0.79 4.37
CA LEU A 118 -13.70 1.05 3.17
C LEU A 118 -14.59 1.56 2.04
N ASP A 119 -15.74 0.93 1.81
CA ASP A 119 -16.70 1.32 0.78
C ASP A 119 -17.16 2.78 0.95
N GLU A 120 -17.49 3.19 2.20
CA GLU A 120 -17.81 4.59 2.54
C GLU A 120 -16.67 5.57 2.21
N LEU A 121 -15.41 5.17 2.42
CA LEU A 121 -14.24 6.05 2.26
C LEU A 121 -13.72 6.12 0.81
N VAL A 122 -13.80 5.02 0.06
CA VAL A 122 -13.38 4.96 -1.35
C VAL A 122 -14.52 5.35 -2.30
N GLY A 123 -15.67 5.79 -1.78
CA GLY A 123 -16.79 6.27 -2.57
C GLY A 123 -17.51 5.16 -3.36
N ARG A 124 -17.36 3.90 -2.94
CA ARG A 124 -18.19 2.80 -3.42
C ARG A 124 -19.46 2.78 -2.57
N GLU A 125 -20.33 3.76 -2.76
CA GLU A 125 -21.69 3.64 -2.22
C GLU A 125 -22.37 2.42 -2.88
N ALA A 126 -22.95 1.57 -2.02
CA ALA A 126 -23.50 0.25 -2.30
C ALA A 126 -24.54 0.19 -3.43
#